data_AF-R7V3A2-F1
#
_entry.id   AF-R7V3A2-F1
#
_cell.length_a   1.000
_cell.length_b   1.000
_cell.length_c   1.000
_cell.angle_alpha   90.00
_cell.angle_beta   90.00
_cell.angle_gamma   90.00
#
_symmetry.space_group_name_H-M   'P 1'
#
loop_
_entity.id
_entity.type
_entity.pdbx_description
1 polymer ?
#
loop_
_entity_poly.entity_id
_entity_poly.type
_entity_poly.pdbx_seq_one_letter_code
_entity_poly.pdbx_strand_id
1 'polypeptide(L)'
;MGEFIHLTDAFMKDDSEAEKYGPRGKVLVHEWGHYRFGLYDEYPLKDNQQFYISSDGFIEATRCSLEIDGDWYNSETGNKGCDIVDDLPEKACRFRAKSEKKSNYGSLMYKQNLEQITEFCTDDATKETLHNKEAPNNQNIECNGKSAWEVIRENEDYKNSDRVAIDDTTPKFKFVQKKAPPKVVLALDISGSMNEEEKLIKLRQ
;
A
#
# COMPACT_ATOMS: atom_id res chain seq x y z
N MET A 1 8.39 -11.48 -9.30
CA MET A 1 7.24 -10.84 -9.98
C MET A 1 5.98 -11.33 -9.29
N GLY A 2 5.05 -10.44 -8.92
CA GLY A 2 3.89 -10.81 -8.10
C GLY A 2 2.99 -11.83 -8.82
N GLU A 3 2.74 -12.97 -8.18
CA GLU A 3 1.95 -14.06 -8.79
C GLU A 3 0.44 -13.86 -8.59
N PHE A 4 0.04 -13.32 -7.44
CA PHE A 4 -1.35 -13.05 -7.10
C PHE A 4 -1.45 -11.95 -6.03
N ILE A 5 -2.62 -11.30 -5.96
CA ILE A 5 -3.00 -10.42 -4.85
C ILE A 5 -3.89 -11.23 -3.91
N HIS A 6 -3.56 -11.26 -2.62
CA HIS A 6 -4.38 -11.91 -1.60
C HIS A 6 -4.88 -10.90 -0.57
N LEU A 7 -6.20 -10.72 -0.50
CA LEU A 7 -6.86 -9.87 0.49
C LEU A 7 -7.78 -10.74 1.34
N THR A 8 -7.73 -10.55 2.64
CA THR A 8 -8.57 -11.32 3.56
C THR A 8 -10.01 -10.80 3.55
N ASP A 9 -10.97 -11.69 3.85
CA ASP A 9 -12.37 -11.31 4.03
C ASP A 9 -12.54 -10.22 5.09
N ALA A 10 -11.75 -10.28 6.16
CA ALA A 10 -11.72 -9.29 7.22
C ALA A 10 -11.30 -7.91 6.69
N PHE A 11 -10.21 -7.83 5.92
CA PHE A 11 -9.79 -6.58 5.28
C PHE A 11 -10.89 -5.99 4.38
N MET A 12 -11.60 -6.83 3.63
CA MET A 12 -12.63 -6.39 2.70
C MET A 12 -13.93 -5.92 3.38
N LYS A 13 -14.29 -6.51 4.53
CA LYS A 13 -15.61 -6.34 5.16
C LYS A 13 -15.59 -5.56 6.47
N ASP A 14 -14.45 -5.49 7.16
CA ASP A 14 -14.30 -4.83 8.45
C ASP A 14 -13.40 -3.59 8.31
N ASP A 15 -13.97 -2.42 8.59
CA ASP A 15 -13.27 -1.14 8.50
C ASP A 15 -12.16 -1.01 9.55
N SER A 16 -12.34 -1.59 10.73
CA SER A 16 -11.33 -1.56 11.81
C SER A 16 -10.12 -2.44 11.49
N GLU A 17 -10.34 -3.56 10.79
CA GLU A 17 -9.25 -4.41 10.28
C GLU A 17 -8.53 -3.74 9.12
N ALA A 18 -9.25 -3.08 8.22
CA ALA A 18 -8.66 -2.36 7.09
C ALA A 18 -7.79 -1.18 7.54
N GLU A 19 -8.24 -0.41 8.55
CA GLU A 19 -7.54 0.79 9.04
C GLU A 19 -6.10 0.51 9.51
N LYS A 20 -5.81 -0.71 9.97
CA LYS A 20 -4.45 -1.15 10.37
C LYS A 20 -3.44 -1.09 9.22
N TYR A 21 -3.90 -1.22 7.97
CA TYR A 21 -3.06 -1.20 6.76
C TYR A 21 -3.12 0.15 6.03
N GLY A 22 -4.03 1.03 6.43
CA GLY A 22 -4.30 2.30 5.77
C GLY A 22 -5.53 2.26 4.85
N PRO A 23 -5.83 3.37 4.14
CA PRO A 23 -6.99 3.46 3.27
C PRO A 23 -7.01 2.34 2.22
N ARG A 24 -8.13 1.61 2.09
CA ARG A 24 -8.24 0.46 1.19
C ARG A 24 -7.78 0.74 -0.24
N GLY A 25 -8.11 1.92 -0.77
CA GLY A 25 -7.67 2.33 -2.10
C GLY A 25 -6.14 2.36 -2.24
N LYS A 26 -5.43 2.92 -1.25
CA LYS A 26 -3.96 2.98 -1.26
C LYS A 26 -3.35 1.58 -1.13
N VAL A 27 -3.91 0.73 -0.27
CA VAL A 27 -3.48 -0.68 -0.12
C VAL A 27 -3.69 -1.45 -1.42
N LEU A 28 -4.85 -1.30 -2.07
CA LEU A 28 -5.13 -1.93 -3.36
C LEU A 28 -4.14 -1.49 -4.44
N VAL A 29 -3.79 -0.21 -4.50
CA VAL A 29 -2.81 0.31 -5.46
C VAL A 29 -1.40 -0.20 -5.16
N HIS A 30 -1.02 -0.30 -3.87
CA HIS A 30 0.24 -0.90 -3.43
C HIS A 30 0.37 -2.36 -3.90
N GLU A 31 -0.62 -3.20 -3.59
CA GLU A 31 -0.65 -4.61 -4.02
C GLU A 31 -0.72 -4.75 -5.55
N TRP A 32 -1.47 -3.87 -6.21
CA TRP A 32 -1.50 -3.81 -7.68
C TRP A 32 -0.13 -3.46 -8.27
N GLY A 33 0.63 -2.58 -7.62
CA GLY A 33 2.00 -2.25 -8.01
C GLY A 33 2.92 -3.48 -8.03
N HIS A 34 2.87 -4.30 -6.98
CA HIS A 34 3.58 -5.57 -6.91
C HIS A 34 3.16 -6.53 -8.03
N TYR A 35 1.86 -6.73 -8.19
CA TYR A 35 1.31 -7.69 -9.15
C TYR A 35 1.55 -7.27 -10.60
N ARG A 36 1.18 -6.04 -10.95
CA ARG A 36 1.11 -5.61 -12.35
C ARG A 36 2.46 -5.19 -12.91
N PHE A 37 3.25 -4.48 -12.12
CA PHE A 37 4.48 -3.84 -12.58
C PHE A 37 5.73 -4.50 -12.00
N GLY A 38 5.58 -5.40 -11.02
CA GLY A 38 6.72 -6.04 -10.36
C GLY A 38 7.48 -5.09 -9.45
N LEU A 39 6.82 -4.09 -8.87
CA LEU A 39 7.41 -3.22 -7.86
C LEU A 39 7.73 -3.99 -6.57
N TYR A 40 8.68 -3.47 -5.80
CA TYR A 40 9.07 -4.00 -4.50
C TYR A 40 8.85 -2.96 -3.40
N ASP A 41 8.83 -3.44 -2.16
CA ASP A 41 8.73 -2.58 -0.98
C ASP A 41 9.93 -1.64 -0.84
N GLU A 42 9.64 -0.38 -0.52
CA GLU A 42 10.62 0.68 -0.30
C GLU A 42 10.91 0.91 1.19
N TYR A 43 10.28 0.14 2.07
CA TYR A 43 10.54 0.11 3.51
C TYR A 43 11.45 -1.07 3.88
N PRO A 44 12.17 -0.99 5.03
CA PRO A 44 13.10 -2.04 5.40
C PRO A 44 12.37 -3.32 5.85
N LEU A 45 12.77 -4.47 5.28
CA LEU A 45 12.26 -5.79 5.68
C LEU A 45 13.25 -6.56 6.57
N LYS A 46 14.53 -6.17 6.56
CA LYS A 46 15.62 -6.79 7.30
C LYS A 46 16.26 -5.79 8.26
N ASP A 47 16.90 -6.29 9.32
CA ASP A 47 17.57 -5.45 10.31
C ASP A 47 18.69 -4.60 9.69
N ASN A 48 19.45 -5.15 8.74
CA ASN A 48 20.52 -4.44 8.05
C ASN A 48 20.04 -3.42 7.00
N GLN A 49 18.72 -3.28 6.83
CA GLN A 49 18.13 -2.28 5.95
C GLN A 49 17.57 -1.09 6.73
N GLN A 50 17.62 -1.07 8.07
CA GLN A 50 16.93 -0.02 8.85
C GLN A 50 17.57 1.36 8.65
N PHE A 51 18.90 1.40 8.66
CA PHE A 51 19.69 2.61 8.51
C PHE A 51 20.90 2.36 7.61
N TYR A 52 21.41 3.42 7.00
CA TYR A 52 22.60 3.40 6.16
C TYR A 52 23.35 4.73 6.30
N ILE A 53 24.61 4.76 5.88
CA ILE A 53 25.38 5.99 5.76
C ILE A 53 25.24 6.45 4.31
N SER A 54 24.71 7.66 4.09
CA SER A 54 24.56 8.26 2.78
C SER A 54 25.92 8.59 2.16
N SER A 55 25.93 8.88 0.85
CA SER A 55 27.13 9.32 0.15
C SER A 55 27.75 10.61 0.73
N ASP A 56 26.92 11.45 1.36
CA ASP A 56 27.33 12.66 2.07
C ASP A 56 27.85 12.39 3.51
N GLY A 57 27.84 11.13 3.96
CA GLY A 57 28.34 10.72 5.27
C GLY A 57 27.35 10.88 6.42
N PHE A 58 26.06 11.10 6.13
CA PHE A 58 25.02 11.20 7.16
C PHE A 58 24.36 9.84 7.40
N ILE A 59 23.99 9.56 8.65
CA ILE A 59 23.19 8.38 8.98
C ILE A 59 21.74 8.67 8.59
N GLU A 60 21.21 7.87 7.70
CA GLU A 60 19.86 7.99 7.16
C GLU A 60 19.03 6.75 7.47
N ALA A 61 17.75 6.96 7.76
CA ALA A 61 16.78 5.88 7.82
C ALA A 61 16.35 5.46 6.42
N THR A 62 16.00 4.19 6.24
CA THR A 62 15.44 3.72 4.96
C THR A 62 14.00 4.24 4.77
N ARG A 63 13.85 5.10 3.76
CA ARG A 63 12.59 5.73 3.33
C ARG A 63 12.65 6.03 1.84
N CYS A 64 11.53 5.97 1.11
CA CYS A 64 11.54 6.32 -0.32
C CYS A 64 11.95 7.80 -0.53
N SER A 65 11.50 8.74 0.30
CA SER A 65 11.88 10.15 0.18
C SER A 65 12.54 10.64 1.46
N LEU A 66 13.63 11.40 1.31
CA LEU A 66 14.33 12.03 2.44
C LEU A 66 13.49 13.12 3.13
N GLU A 67 12.48 13.65 2.44
CA GLU A 67 11.54 14.65 2.98
C GLU A 67 10.51 14.05 3.96
N ILE A 68 10.41 12.72 4.06
CA ILE A 68 9.53 12.08 5.05
C ILE A 68 10.14 12.26 6.44
N ASP A 69 9.64 13.20 7.23
CA ASP A 69 10.08 13.41 8.61
C ASP A 69 9.66 12.26 9.55
N GLY A 70 10.39 12.10 10.65
CA GLY A 70 10.14 11.06 11.64
C GLY A 70 11.04 11.15 12.87
N ASP A 71 10.76 10.28 13.83
CA ASP A 71 11.55 10.15 15.05
C ASP A 71 12.20 8.77 15.11
N TRP A 72 13.41 8.71 15.66
CA TRP A 72 14.09 7.45 15.96
C TRP A 72 13.67 6.96 17.34
N TYR A 73 13.54 5.65 17.50
CA TYR A 73 13.23 5.04 18.78
C TYR A 73 13.81 3.63 18.87
N ASN A 74 14.16 3.20 20.07
CA ASN A 74 14.55 1.83 20.34
C ASN A 74 13.28 0.96 20.44
N SER A 75 13.14 -0.07 19.60
CA SER A 75 11.94 -0.90 19.55
C SER A 75 11.79 -1.88 20.71
N GLU A 76 12.86 -2.17 21.46
CA GLU A 76 12.84 -3.07 22.61
C GLU A 76 12.43 -2.33 23.89
N THR A 77 12.91 -1.10 24.07
CA THR A 77 12.65 -0.29 25.27
C THR A 77 11.54 0.74 25.09
N GLY A 78 11.27 1.15 23.85
CA GLY A 78 10.34 2.24 23.54
C GLY A 78 10.90 3.65 23.77
N ASN A 79 12.17 3.77 24.16
CA ASN A 79 12.82 5.06 24.41
C ASN A 79 12.97 5.87 23.12
N LYS A 80 12.85 7.20 23.23
CA LYS A 80 13.10 8.12 22.13
C LYS A 80 14.61 8.21 21.85
N GLY A 81 14.98 8.24 20.58
CA GLY A 81 16.37 8.21 20.14
C GLY A 81 16.93 6.79 20.11
N CYS A 82 18.17 6.69 19.67
CA CYS A 82 18.93 5.45 19.61
C CYS A 82 20.40 5.74 19.89
N ASP A 83 21.09 4.77 20.48
CA ASP A 83 22.53 4.82 20.63
C ASP A 83 23.21 4.42 19.31
N ILE A 84 24.39 5.01 19.05
CA ILE A 84 25.23 4.67 17.90
C ILE A 84 26.26 3.62 18.35
N VAL A 85 26.29 2.51 17.63
CA VAL A 85 27.19 1.38 17.85
C VAL A 85 27.83 1.03 16.51
N ASP A 86 29.16 1.10 16.41
CA ASP A 86 29.91 0.82 15.18
C ASP A 86 29.42 1.64 13.97
N ASP A 87 29.38 2.97 14.13
CA ASP A 87 29.00 3.99 13.12
C ASP A 87 27.53 3.97 12.64
N LEU A 88 26.71 3.01 13.10
CA LEU A 88 25.28 2.94 12.81
C LEU A 88 24.44 2.91 14.09
N PRO A 89 23.14 3.21 14.02
CA PRO A 89 22.25 3.02 15.15
C PRO A 89 22.21 1.56 15.58
N GLU A 90 22.06 1.35 16.88
CA GLU A 90 21.91 0.01 17.47
C GLU A 90 20.85 -0.83 16.74
N LYS A 91 21.00 -2.17 16.79
CA LYS A 91 20.14 -3.09 16.05
C LYS A 91 18.64 -2.94 16.36
N ALA A 92 18.30 -2.55 17.58
CA ALA A 92 16.92 -2.31 18.03
C ALA A 92 16.37 -0.95 17.56
N CYS A 93 17.19 -0.07 16.99
CA CYS A 93 16.74 1.23 16.53
C CYS A 93 15.76 1.10 15.36
N ARG A 94 14.71 1.92 15.36
CA ARG A 94 13.72 2.00 14.28
C ARG A 94 13.37 3.45 14.00
N PHE A 95 13.03 3.71 12.74
CA PHE A 95 12.51 5.00 12.29
C PHE A 95 10.98 4.97 12.27
N ARG A 96 10.35 5.93 12.93
CA ARG A 96 8.90 6.15 12.89
C ARG A 96 8.59 7.39 12.05
N ALA A 97 8.14 7.17 10.82
CA ALA A 97 7.66 8.22 9.96
C ALA A 97 6.44 8.93 10.58
N LYS A 98 6.40 10.26 10.50
CA LYS A 98 5.24 11.07 10.90
C LYS A 98 4.23 11.13 9.77
N SER A 99 2.95 11.08 10.12
CA SER A 99 1.87 11.28 9.17
C SER A 99 1.54 12.77 9.09
N GLU A 100 1.49 13.32 7.88
CA GLU A 100 1.22 14.73 7.62
C GLU A 100 0.12 14.89 6.57
N LYS A 101 -0.74 15.91 6.71
CA LYS A 101 -1.91 16.10 5.83
C LYS A 101 -1.65 16.93 4.56
N LYS A 102 -0.54 17.67 4.52
CA LYS A 102 -0.34 18.78 3.56
C LYS A 102 0.81 18.59 2.60
N SER A 103 1.52 17.47 2.68
CA SER A 103 2.61 17.13 1.79
C SER A 103 2.23 15.93 0.93
N ASN A 104 2.95 15.72 -0.17
CA ASN A 104 2.89 14.49 -0.96
C ASN A 104 4.24 13.76 -0.97
N TYR A 105 5.00 13.80 0.14
CA TYR A 105 6.30 13.15 0.19
C TYR A 105 6.20 11.63 0.27
N GLY A 106 6.95 10.94 -0.60
CA GLY A 106 7.14 9.50 -0.52
C GLY A 106 6.46 8.70 -1.63
N SER A 107 6.01 7.50 -1.27
CA SER A 107 5.61 6.47 -2.23
C SER A 107 4.65 5.47 -1.62
N LEU A 108 3.65 5.08 -2.40
CA LEU A 108 2.75 3.99 -2.03
C LEU A 108 3.50 2.68 -1.76
N MET A 109 4.71 2.47 -2.32
CA MET A 109 5.54 1.29 -2.03
C MET A 109 6.33 1.40 -0.70
N TYR A 110 6.34 2.57 -0.06
CA TYR A 110 7.00 2.77 1.24
C TYR A 110 6.03 2.60 2.42
N LYS A 111 4.99 3.43 2.52
CA LYS A 111 4.05 3.43 3.64
C LYS A 111 2.70 4.00 3.21
N GLN A 112 1.89 3.18 2.55
CA GLN A 112 0.55 3.50 2.07
C GLN A 112 -0.42 3.98 3.17
N ASN A 113 -0.11 3.73 4.45
CA ASN A 113 -0.89 4.18 5.59
C ASN A 113 -0.62 5.64 5.99
N LEU A 114 0.47 6.26 5.53
CA LEU A 114 0.76 7.67 5.80
C LEU A 114 -0.19 8.57 4.98
N GLU A 115 -0.76 9.59 5.62
CA GLU A 115 -1.77 10.44 5.00
C GLU A 115 -1.20 11.19 3.77
N GLN A 116 0.04 11.70 3.88
CA GLN A 116 0.74 12.41 2.80
C GLN A 116 1.03 11.55 1.57
N ILE A 117 1.13 10.23 1.72
CA ILE A 117 1.54 9.37 0.61
C ILE A 117 0.35 9.09 -0.30
N THR A 118 0.25 9.79 -1.41
CA THR A 118 -0.88 9.67 -2.37
C THR A 118 -0.47 9.01 -3.69
N GLU A 119 0.83 8.99 -4.01
CA GLU A 119 1.36 8.57 -5.31
C GLU A 119 2.59 7.65 -5.15
N PHE A 120 3.08 7.11 -6.26
CA PHE A 120 4.39 6.44 -6.33
C PHE A 120 5.52 7.47 -6.42
N CYS A 121 6.70 7.12 -5.90
CA CYS A 121 7.87 7.98 -6.02
C CYS A 121 8.49 7.97 -7.43
N THR A 122 9.11 9.09 -7.77
CA THR A 122 9.64 9.43 -9.09
C THR A 122 11.06 9.97 -8.98
N ASP A 123 11.78 9.94 -10.08
CA ASP A 123 13.11 10.52 -10.28
C ASP A 123 13.11 12.02 -10.61
N ASP A 124 11.93 12.65 -10.67
CA ASP A 124 11.78 14.07 -10.96
C ASP A 124 11.98 14.91 -9.69
N ALA A 125 13.14 15.56 -9.59
CA ALA A 125 13.54 16.38 -8.45
C ALA A 125 12.66 17.61 -8.21
N THR A 126 11.77 17.96 -9.14
CA THR A 126 10.82 19.07 -8.94
C THR A 126 9.57 18.65 -8.17
N LYS A 127 9.35 17.34 -7.98
CA LYS A 127 8.19 16.79 -7.29
C LYS A 127 8.54 16.44 -5.85
N GLU A 128 7.55 16.59 -4.97
CA GLU A 128 7.62 16.16 -3.57
C GLU A 128 7.81 14.62 -3.43
N THR A 129 7.61 13.86 -4.50
CA THR A 129 7.75 12.40 -4.51
C THR A 129 9.14 11.93 -4.97
N LEU A 130 10.19 12.75 -4.82
CA LEU A 130 11.56 12.37 -5.22
C LEU A 130 12.03 11.09 -4.53
N HIS A 131 12.52 10.15 -5.33
CA HIS A 131 13.01 8.84 -4.92
C HIS A 131 14.45 8.87 -4.42
N ASN A 132 14.67 8.25 -3.26
CA ASN A 132 15.96 8.05 -2.64
C ASN A 132 16.60 6.76 -3.15
N LYS A 133 17.56 6.92 -4.06
CA LYS A 133 18.28 5.81 -4.71
C LYS A 133 19.32 5.13 -3.81
N GLU A 134 19.70 5.77 -2.71
CA GLU A 134 20.73 5.25 -1.78
C GLU A 134 20.16 4.32 -0.72
N ALA A 135 18.85 4.41 -0.44
CA ALA A 135 18.20 3.59 0.57
C ALA A 135 18.36 2.09 0.26
N PRO A 136 18.78 1.25 1.22
CA PRO A 136 18.97 -0.19 1.03
C PRO A 136 17.65 -0.99 1.04
N ASN A 137 16.60 -0.49 0.37
CA ASN A 137 15.32 -1.18 0.23
C ASN A 137 15.30 -2.15 -0.97
N ASN A 138 14.30 -3.01 -1.04
CA ASN A 138 14.22 -4.04 -2.08
C ASN A 138 13.99 -3.44 -3.47
N GLN A 139 13.23 -2.36 -3.58
CA GLN A 139 13.06 -1.66 -4.86
C GLN A 139 14.40 -1.22 -5.46
N ASN A 140 15.28 -0.61 -4.66
CA ASN A 140 16.60 -0.21 -5.14
C ASN A 140 17.49 -1.40 -5.48
N ILE A 141 17.46 -2.46 -4.65
CA ILE A 141 18.28 -3.66 -4.86
C ILE A 141 17.87 -4.40 -6.14
N GLU A 142 16.57 -4.63 -6.33
CA GLU A 142 16.05 -5.47 -7.41
C GLU A 142 15.87 -4.69 -8.71
N CYS A 143 15.67 -3.37 -8.64
CA CYS A 143 15.45 -2.51 -9.81
C CYS A 143 16.63 -1.55 -10.10
N ASN A 144 17.82 -1.81 -9.58
CA ASN A 144 19.04 -1.00 -9.81
C ASN A 144 18.85 0.49 -9.47
N GLY A 145 18.22 0.78 -8.33
CA GLY A 145 18.00 2.15 -7.85
C GLY A 145 16.90 2.93 -8.59
N LYS A 146 16.13 2.29 -9.48
CA LYS A 146 15.02 2.94 -10.18
C LYS A 146 13.84 3.19 -9.26
N SER A 147 13.24 4.37 -9.39
CA SER A 147 12.00 4.69 -8.68
C SER A 147 10.84 3.81 -9.14
N ALA A 148 9.79 3.71 -8.31
CA ALA A 148 8.56 3.03 -8.69
C ALA A 148 7.99 3.55 -10.03
N TRP A 149 7.93 4.87 -10.23
CA TRP A 149 7.48 5.44 -11.50
C TRP A 149 8.40 5.17 -12.68
N GLU A 150 9.72 5.13 -12.51
CA GLU A 150 10.65 4.73 -13.59
C GLU A 150 10.32 3.31 -14.08
N VAL A 151 10.14 2.37 -13.14
CA VAL A 151 9.79 0.98 -13.46
C VAL A 151 8.42 0.87 -14.15
N ILE A 152 7.40 1.60 -13.67
CA ILE A 152 6.07 1.61 -14.29
C ILE A 152 6.16 2.14 -15.73
N ARG A 153 6.86 3.25 -15.97
CA ARG A 153 6.97 3.85 -17.31
C ARG A 153 7.70 2.97 -18.32
N GLU A 154 8.59 2.12 -17.85
CA GLU A 154 9.30 1.15 -18.69
C GLU A 154 8.49 -0.09 -19.02
N ASN A 155 7.42 -0.36 -18.25
CA ASN A 155 6.55 -1.52 -18.45
C ASN A 155 5.79 -1.43 -19.79
N GLU A 156 5.59 -2.58 -20.45
CA GLU A 156 4.88 -2.67 -21.73
C GLU A 156 3.45 -2.11 -21.65
N ASP A 157 2.77 -2.30 -20.52
CA ASP A 157 1.42 -1.75 -20.34
C ASP A 157 1.37 -0.24 -20.38
N TYR A 158 2.40 0.41 -19.86
CA TYR A 158 2.46 1.85 -19.90
C TYR A 158 2.86 2.33 -21.29
N LYS A 159 3.86 1.70 -21.91
CA LYS A 159 4.34 2.03 -23.26
C LYS A 159 3.28 1.84 -24.34
N ASN A 160 2.45 0.81 -24.19
CA ASN A 160 1.38 0.47 -25.12
C ASN A 160 0.04 1.14 -24.76
N SER A 161 0.01 2.00 -23.73
CA SER A 161 -1.19 2.76 -23.40
C SER A 161 -1.32 3.98 -24.31
N ASP A 162 -2.46 4.10 -24.99
CA ASP A 162 -2.85 5.38 -25.56
C ASP A 162 -3.07 6.34 -24.38
N ARG A 163 -2.42 7.51 -24.41
CA ARG A 163 -2.60 8.56 -23.40
C ARG A 163 -4.00 9.17 -23.56
N VAL A 164 -5.02 8.45 -23.14
CA VAL A 164 -6.39 8.94 -23.07
C VAL A 164 -6.54 9.67 -21.74
N ALA A 165 -6.98 10.93 -21.79
CA ALA A 165 -7.44 11.60 -20.59
C ALA A 165 -8.64 10.82 -20.04
N ILE A 166 -8.48 10.17 -18.88
CA ILE A 166 -9.56 9.49 -18.20
C ILE A 166 -10.27 10.53 -17.34
N ASP A 167 -11.35 11.08 -17.87
CA ASP A 167 -12.15 12.11 -17.17
C ASP A 167 -13.04 11.52 -16.05
N ASP A 168 -13.32 10.21 -16.10
CA ASP A 168 -14.18 9.51 -15.14
C ASP A 168 -13.63 8.13 -14.79
N THR A 169 -13.21 7.96 -13.54
CA THR A 169 -12.72 6.68 -13.00
C THR A 169 -13.82 5.89 -12.28
N THR A 170 -15.08 6.33 -12.35
CA THR A 170 -16.20 5.65 -11.71
C THR A 170 -16.47 4.31 -12.41
N PRO A 171 -16.31 3.16 -11.72
CA PRO A 171 -16.51 1.87 -12.35
C PRO A 171 -17.99 1.67 -12.74
N LYS A 172 -18.23 1.31 -14.00
CA LYS A 172 -19.57 0.98 -14.50
C LYS A 172 -19.77 -0.52 -14.48
N PHE A 173 -20.57 -1.00 -13.54
CA PHE A 173 -20.92 -2.41 -13.45
C PHE A 173 -22.05 -2.76 -14.42
N LYS A 174 -21.85 -3.79 -15.23
CA LYS A 174 -22.91 -4.39 -16.04
C LYS A 174 -23.25 -5.76 -15.45
N PHE A 175 -24.39 -5.84 -14.77
CA PHE A 175 -24.94 -7.12 -14.33
C PHE A 175 -25.52 -7.85 -15.55
N VAL A 176 -24.94 -9.01 -15.86
CA VAL A 176 -25.44 -9.88 -16.94
C VAL A 176 -26.18 -11.05 -16.31
N GLN A 177 -27.46 -11.20 -16.65
CA GLN A 177 -28.28 -12.34 -16.27
C GLN A 177 -28.61 -13.16 -17.51
N LYS A 178 -28.56 -14.49 -17.41
CA LYS A 178 -28.94 -15.38 -18.50
C LYS A 178 -30.44 -15.19 -18.81
N LYS A 179 -30.75 -14.82 -20.06
CA LYS A 179 -32.12 -14.46 -20.51
C LYS A 179 -33.15 -15.59 -20.32
N ALA A 180 -32.82 -16.85 -20.59
CA ALA A 180 -33.70 -17.99 -20.30
C ALA A 180 -33.00 -19.36 -20.42
N PRO A 181 -33.46 -20.37 -19.66
CA PRO A 181 -34.23 -20.21 -18.41
C PRO A 181 -33.29 -19.73 -17.28
N PRO A 182 -33.68 -18.74 -16.46
CA PRO A 182 -32.88 -18.32 -15.32
C PRO A 182 -32.89 -19.43 -14.26
N LYS A 183 -31.73 -19.67 -13.61
CA LYS A 183 -31.68 -20.44 -12.37
C LYS A 183 -31.99 -19.50 -11.22
N VAL A 184 -33.13 -19.67 -10.58
CA VAL A 184 -33.55 -18.90 -9.40
C VAL A 184 -33.30 -19.75 -8.16
N VAL A 185 -32.63 -19.19 -7.16
CA VAL A 185 -32.45 -19.79 -5.84
C VAL A 185 -33.09 -18.84 -4.83
N LEU A 186 -34.06 -19.35 -4.06
CA LEU A 186 -34.68 -18.61 -2.96
C LEU A 186 -33.96 -19.00 -1.67
N ALA A 187 -33.30 -18.04 -1.03
CA ALA A 187 -32.81 -18.16 0.33
C ALA A 187 -33.82 -17.51 1.26
N LEU A 188 -34.49 -18.32 2.09
CA LEU A 188 -35.63 -17.91 2.89
C LEU A 188 -35.29 -18.02 4.37
N ASP A 189 -35.56 -16.96 5.13
CA ASP A 189 -35.39 -16.95 6.58
C ASP A 189 -36.44 -17.84 7.26
N ILE A 190 -35.99 -18.67 8.19
CA ILE A 190 -36.81 -19.59 9.01
C ILE A 190 -36.54 -19.42 10.51
N SER A 191 -35.88 -18.32 10.89
CA SER A 191 -35.57 -17.99 12.28
C SER A 191 -36.83 -17.77 13.13
N GLY A 192 -36.68 -17.75 14.46
CA GLY A 192 -37.83 -17.72 15.39
C GLY A 192 -38.78 -16.52 15.20
N SER A 193 -38.29 -15.39 14.70
CA SER A 193 -39.09 -14.20 14.39
C SER A 193 -40.09 -14.43 13.25
N MET A 194 -39.90 -15.48 12.44
CA MET A 194 -40.81 -15.87 11.36
C MET A 194 -42.08 -16.55 11.88
N ASN A 195 -42.11 -16.96 13.16
CA ASN A 195 -43.31 -17.51 13.79
C ASN A 195 -44.30 -16.43 14.23
N GLU A 196 -43.88 -15.17 14.26
CA GLU A 196 -44.75 -14.04 14.56
C GLU A 196 -45.67 -13.72 13.37
N GLU A 197 -46.92 -13.37 13.66
CA GLU A 197 -47.88 -12.84 12.67
C GLU A 197 -48.03 -13.70 11.40
N GLU A 198 -47.79 -15.00 11.53
CA GLU A 198 -47.90 -15.99 10.46
C GLU A 198 -46.97 -15.71 9.27
N LYS A 199 -45.86 -14.99 9.48
CA LYS A 199 -44.88 -14.62 8.43
C LYS A 199 -44.36 -15.84 7.68
N LEU A 200 -44.04 -16.93 8.39
CA LEU A 200 -43.59 -18.18 7.79
C LEU A 200 -44.66 -18.88 6.93
N ILE A 201 -45.95 -18.73 7.29
CA ILE A 201 -47.05 -19.30 6.52
C ILE A 201 -47.24 -18.50 5.23
N LYS A 202 -47.22 -17.16 5.32
CA LYS A 202 -47.33 -16.26 4.17
C LYS A 202 -46.18 -16.44 3.17
N LEU A 203 -44.99 -16.79 3.66
CA LEU A 203 -43.81 -17.01 2.84
C LEU A 203 -43.82 -18.36 2.09
N ARG A 204 -44.67 -19.30 2.49
CA ARG A 204 -44.83 -20.62 1.85
C ARG A 204 -45.95 -20.66 0.80
N GLN A 205 -46.73 -19.60 0.65
CA GLN A 205 -47.78 -19.44 -0.37
C GLN A 205 -47.20 -18.82 -1.64
#